data_AF-A0A2V8GL11-F1
#
_entry.id   AF-A0A2V8GL11-F1
#
_cell.length_a   1.000
_cell.length_b   1.000
_cell.length_c   1.000
_cell.angle_alpha   90.00
_cell.angle_beta   90.00
_cell.angle_gamma   90.00
#
_symmetry.space_group_name_H-M   'P 1'
#
loop_
_entity.id
_entity.type
_entity.pdbx_description
1 polymer ?
#
loop_
_entity_poly.entity_id
_entity_poly.type
_entity_poly.pdbx_seq_one_letter_code
_entity_poly.pdbx_strand_id
1 'polypeptide(L)' 'MDPNLTSPPVTPLAADLLQHVQVLSTTMRIHDLTIDKPEIIEYLRRIAPSKQEIALVHALEVGITEMQARRERRH' A
#
# COMPACT_ATOMS: atom_id res chain seq x y z
N MET A 1 13.22 5.66 -51.16
CA MET A 1 13.07 4.30 -50.59
C MET A 1 14.08 4.21 -49.47
N ASP A 2 13.73 4.71 -48.29
CA ASP A 2 14.53 4.59 -47.07
C ASP A 2 13.74 3.70 -46.10
N PRO A 3 14.22 2.48 -45.80
CA PRO A 3 13.46 1.50 -45.04
C PRO A 3 13.94 1.49 -43.58
N ASN A 4 13.47 2.41 -42.74
CA ASN A 4 13.38 2.23 -41.28
C ASN A 4 12.99 3.55 -40.60
N LEU A 5 11.69 3.78 -40.48
CA LEU A 5 11.14 4.56 -39.38
C LEU A 5 10.39 3.58 -38.49
N THR A 6 11.13 2.67 -37.86
CA THR A 6 10.61 1.83 -36.80
C THR A 6 10.39 2.74 -35.61
N SER A 7 9.14 3.14 -35.39
CA SER A 7 8.71 3.73 -34.13
C SER A 7 9.30 2.92 -32.97
N PRO A 8 9.82 3.55 -31.89
CA PRO A 8 10.22 2.79 -30.72
C PRO A 8 9.01 1.97 -30.25
N PRO A 9 9.22 0.73 -29.75
CA PRO A 9 8.12 -0.06 -29.23
C PRO A 9 7.44 0.77 -28.14
N VAL A 10 6.17 1.10 -28.35
CA VAL A 10 5.32 1.65 -27.30
C VAL A 10 5.08 0.50 -26.34
N THR A 11 5.99 0.30 -25.40
CA THR A 11 5.81 -0.67 -24.34
C THR A 11 4.54 -0.27 -23.59
N PRO A 12 3.51 -1.13 -23.51
CA PRO A 12 2.28 -0.76 -22.84
C PRO A 12 2.58 -0.41 -21.38
N LEU A 13 1.97 0.67 -20.93
CA LEU A 13 1.80 1.16 -19.56
C LEU A 13 1.10 0.11 -18.67
N ALA A 14 1.65 -1.11 -18.59
CA ALA A 14 1.03 -2.27 -17.97
C ALA A 14 1.81 -2.78 -16.76
N ALA A 15 2.99 -2.22 -16.46
CA ALA A 15 3.72 -2.50 -15.22
C ALA A 15 3.01 -1.89 -13.98
N ASP A 16 2.18 -0.86 -14.18
CA ASP A 16 1.40 -0.21 -13.12
C ASP A 16 0.07 -0.92 -12.80
N LEU A 17 -0.30 -1.96 -13.55
CA LEU A 17 -1.64 -2.55 -13.46
C LEU A 17 -1.85 -3.56 -12.32
N LEU A 18 -0.87 -3.82 -11.44
CA LEU A 18 -1.01 -4.82 -10.37
C LEU A 18 -0.32 -4.44 -9.05
N GLN A 19 -0.08 -3.15 -8.79
CA GLN A 19 0.37 -2.76 -7.46
C GLN A 19 -0.83 -2.75 -6.49
N HIS A 20 -0.88 -3.75 -5.61
CA HIS A 20 -1.88 -3.86 -4.54
C HIS A 20 -1.88 -2.64 -3.61
N VAL A 21 -0.75 -1.92 -3.53
CA VAL A 21 -0.61 -0.66 -2.83
C VAL A 21 -0.18 0.41 -3.83
N GLN A 22 -0.98 1.47 -3.96
CA GLN A 22 -0.69 2.64 -4.79
C GLN A 22 -0.47 3.85 -3.89
N VAL A 23 0.70 4.48 -4.01
CA VAL A 23 1.01 5.72 -3.29
C VAL A 23 0.88 6.89 -4.25
N LEU A 24 -0.14 7.72 -4.03
CA LEU A 24 -0.38 8.97 -4.75
C LEU A 24 0.21 10.15 -3.97
N SER A 25 0.08 11.37 -4.50
CA SER A 25 0.68 12.58 -3.90
C SER A 25 0.31 12.84 -2.44
N THR A 26 -0.93 12.54 -2.05
CA THR A 26 -1.47 12.78 -0.69
C THR A 26 -2.30 11.63 -0.16
N THR A 27 -2.36 10.52 -0.89
CA THR A 27 -3.28 9.42 -0.57
C THR A 27 -2.61 8.10 -0.91
N MET A 28 -2.78 7.11 -0.04
CA MET A 28 -2.42 5.73 -0.32
C MET A 28 -3.69 4.92 -0.55
N ARG A 29 -3.73 4.14 -1.63
CA ARG A 29 -4.81 3.18 -1.92
C ARG A 29 -4.28 1.77 -1.75
N ILE A 30 -5.01 0.94 -1.03
CA ILE A 30 -4.77 -0.50 -0.94
C ILE A 30 -5.99 -1.17 -1.56
N HIS A 31 -5.80 -1.89 -2.66
CA HIS A 31 -6.92 -2.50 -3.39
C HIS A 31 -7.48 -3.72 -2.66
N ASP A 32 -6.59 -4.65 -2.31
CA ASP A 32 -6.91 -5.85 -1.56
C ASP A 32 -6.03 -5.93 -0.32
N LEU A 33 -6.67 -5.90 0.86
CA LEU A 33 -5.99 -6.06 2.14
C LEU A 33 -6.49 -7.33 2.82
N THR A 34 -5.60 -8.28 3.03
CA THR A 34 -5.84 -9.49 3.82
C THR A 34 -4.79 -9.58 4.93
N ILE A 35 -5.23 -9.91 6.15
CA ILE A 35 -4.36 -10.07 7.32
C ILE A 35 -4.60 -11.46 7.88
N ASP A 36 -3.59 -12.32 7.83
CA ASP A 36 -3.68 -13.71 8.30
C ASP A 36 -3.16 -13.90 9.72
N LYS A 37 -2.71 -12.83 10.37
CA LYS A 37 -2.11 -12.90 11.71
C LYS A 37 -3.18 -13.05 12.80
N PRO A 38 -3.25 -14.20 13.51
CA PRO A 38 -4.37 -14.49 14.42
C PRO A 38 -4.56 -13.46 15.54
N GLU A 39 -3.47 -12.93 16.10
CA GLU A 39 -3.58 -11.96 17.20
C GLU A 39 -4.19 -10.63 16.76
N ILE A 40 -3.96 -10.22 15.50
CA ILE A 40 -4.54 -9.01 14.93
C ILE A 40 -6.02 -9.23 14.61
N ILE A 41 -6.37 -10.40 14.06
CA ILE A 41 -7.76 -10.77 13.78
C ILE A 41 -8.56 -10.76 15.08
N GLU A 42 -8.03 -11.37 16.15
CA GLU A 42 -8.65 -11.42 17.47
C GLU A 42 -8.81 -10.02 18.08
N TYR A 43 -7.81 -9.15 17.93
CA TYR A 43 -7.91 -7.76 18.37
C TYR A 43 -9.02 -7.01 17.64
N LEU A 44 -9.08 -7.08 16.30
CA LEU A 44 -10.12 -6.41 15.51
C LEU A 44 -11.52 -6.94 15.81
N ARG A 45 -11.67 -8.24 16.09
CA ARG A 45 -12.96 -8.84 16.50
C ARG A 45 -13.53 -8.26 17.79
N ARG A 46 -12.69 -7.72 18.68
CA ARG A 46 -13.13 -7.08 19.94
C ARG A 46 -13.58 -5.63 19.73
N ILE A 47 -13.26 -5.04 18.59
CA ILE A 47 -13.68 -3.69 18.22
C ILE A 47 -15.07 -3.78 17.58
N ALA A 48 -15.95 -2.85 17.95
CA ALA A 48 -17.27 -2.73 17.34
C ALA A 48 -17.13 -2.65 15.80
N PRO A 49 -17.96 -3.37 15.01
CA PRO A 49 -17.81 -3.42 13.55
C PRO A 49 -17.69 -2.05 12.87
N SER A 50 -18.47 -1.07 13.34
CA SER A 50 -18.43 0.32 12.85
C SER A 50 -17.13 1.08 13.10
N LYS A 51 -16.22 0.53 13.91
CA LYS A 51 -14.93 1.13 14.28
C LYS A 51 -13.73 0.30 13.82
N GLN A 52 -13.95 -0.85 13.18
CA GLN A 52 -12.85 -1.73 12.77
C GLN A 52 -11.98 -1.07 11.69
N GLU A 53 -12.61 -0.42 10.71
CA GLU A 53 -11.90 0.27 9.63
C GLU A 53 -11.02 1.41 10.18
N ILE A 54 -11.58 2.30 10.99
CA ILE A 54 -10.82 3.43 11.55
C ILE A 54 -9.70 2.95 12.49
N ALA A 55 -9.92 1.86 13.22
CA ALA A 55 -8.89 1.25 14.06
C ALA A 55 -7.75 0.66 13.23
N LEU A 56 -8.05 0.04 12.09
CA LEU A 56 -7.05 -0.52 11.18
C LEU A 56 -6.21 0.59 10.53
N VAL A 57 -6.86 1.66 10.06
CA VAL A 57 -6.16 2.84 9.54
C VAL A 57 -5.24 3.44 10.61
N HIS A 58 -5.75 3.62 11.84
CA HIS A 58 -4.94 4.15 12.93
C HIS A 58 -3.73 3.24 13.26
N ALA A 59 -3.90 1.92 13.24
CA ALA A 59 -2.81 0.99 13.47
C ALA A 59 -1.71 1.09 12.39
N LEU A 60 -2.09 1.32 11.13
CA LEU A 60 -1.16 1.59 10.03
C LEU A 60 -0.39 2.89 10.25
N GLU A 61 -1.07 3.98 10.61
CA GLU A 61 -0.45 5.28 10.88
C GLU A 61 0.59 5.17 12.02
N VAL A 62 0.18 4.62 13.16
CA VAL A 62 1.07 4.42 14.32
C VAL A 62 2.25 3.53 13.96
N GLY A 63 2.01 2.43 13.25
CA GLY A 63 3.08 1.53 12.80
C GLY A 63 4.12 2.24 11.93
N ILE A 64 3.68 3.08 10.99
CA ILE A 64 4.58 3.86 10.12
C ILE A 64 5.38 4.87 10.93
N THR A 65 4.73 5.64 11.82
CA THR A 65 5.41 6.62 12.69
C THR A 65 6.47 5.93 13.56
N GLU A 66 6.15 4.78 14.15
CA GLU A 66 7.10 4.00 14.94
C GLU A 66 8.30 3.52 14.12
N MET A 67 8.06 3.06 12.88
CA MET A 67 9.14 2.65 11.98
C MET A 67 10.07 3.81 11.61
N GLN A 68 9.52 5.00 11.35
CA GLN A 68 10.30 6.21 11.08
C GLN A 68 11.13 6.62 12.30
N ALA A 69 10.51 6.70 13.48
CA ALA A 69 11.21 7.05 14.73
C ALA A 69 12.30 6.03 15.09
N ARG A 70 12.12 4.74 14.77
CA ARG A 70 13.17 3.72 14.95
C ARG A 70 14.34 3.93 13.99
N ARG A 71 14.07 4.39 12.76
CA ARG A 71 15.11 4.69 11.78
C ARG A 71 15.92 5.90 12.18
N GLU A 72 15.28 6.97 12.63
CA GLU A 72 15.93 8.19 13.12
C GLU A 72 16.86 7.91 14.29
N ARG A 73 16.44 7.06 15.24
CA ARG A 73 17.27 6.66 16.39
C ARG A 73 18.51 5.82 16.04
N ARG A 74 18.57 5.25 14.83
CA ARG A 74 19.69 4.42 14.34
C ARG A 74 20.67 5.20 13.48
N HIS A 75 20.33 6.43 13.09
CA HIS A 75 21.20 7.38 12.41
C HIS A 75 21.83 8.33 13.43
#